data_AF-A0A354TGP9-F1
#
_entry.id   AF-A0A354TGP9-F1
#
_cell.length_a   1.000
_cell.length_b   1.000
_cell.length_c   1.000
_cell.angle_alpha   90.00
_cell.angle_beta   90.00
_cell.angle_gamma   90.00
#
_symmetry.space_group_name_H-M   'P 1'
#
loop_
_entity.id
_entity.type
_entity.pdbx_description
1 polymer ?
#
loop_
_entity_poly.entity_id
_entity_poly.type
_entity_poly.pdbx_seq_one_letter_code
_entity_poly.pdbx_strand_id
1 'polypeptide(L)'
;MKPPSEDHDLIRWLDGEMNDTERASFEARLNSDPMLAKEAEELRALSAGIQAHLPVELKVPHADFFNSQIQVRIAQMDLEESRQRQDGTASLRDSLLAWLRQPWFTAAGAVALAVLGFIWMRPQTQDPGHSLILSSYTPSLGVEASTYHDNDADATVLMLDGLDEVPADHKISGISVHRSETEPEIAATTLFDATGAPLLVITRDDAGHPLFMPNYPRG
;
A
#
# COMPACT_ATOMS: atom_id res chain seq x y z
N MET A 1 6.92 -13.89 39.38
CA MET A 1 7.45 -14.01 38.01
C MET A 1 8.62 -14.97 38.06
N LYS A 2 8.64 -16.01 37.22
CA LYS A 2 9.78 -16.93 37.14
C LYS A 2 10.94 -16.13 36.53
N PRO A 3 12.15 -16.11 37.11
CA PRO A 3 13.27 -15.43 36.46
C PRO A 3 13.44 -16.05 35.06
N PRO A 4 13.67 -15.22 34.02
CA PRO A 4 14.00 -15.74 32.70
C PRO A 4 15.17 -16.74 32.80
N SER A 5 15.19 -17.73 31.92
CA SER A 5 16.28 -18.70 31.85
C SER A 5 17.63 -18.00 31.65
N GLU A 6 18.71 -18.59 32.12
CA GLU A 6 20.06 -18.02 32.08
C GLU A 6 20.46 -17.59 30.65
N ASP A 7 20.12 -18.40 29.65
CA ASP A 7 20.32 -18.11 28.22
C ASP A 7 19.65 -16.80 27.77
N HIS A 8 18.48 -16.49 28.33
CA HIS A 8 17.70 -15.30 27.96
C HIS A 8 18.27 -14.03 28.58
N ASP A 9 18.88 -14.11 29.77
CA ASP A 9 19.61 -13.00 30.36
C ASP A 9 20.90 -12.71 29.58
N LEU A 10 21.61 -13.74 29.12
CA LEU A 10 22.82 -13.58 28.32
C LEU A 10 22.53 -12.84 27.01
N ILE A 11 21.49 -13.22 26.28
CA ILE A 11 21.08 -12.57 25.03
C ILE A 11 20.69 -11.10 25.27
N ARG A 12 19.82 -10.83 26.25
CA ARG A 12 19.40 -9.46 26.59
C ARG A 12 20.56 -8.56 26.99
N TRP A 13 21.58 -9.12 27.64
CA TRP A 13 22.78 -8.38 27.99
C TRP A 13 23.63 -8.06 26.75
N LEU A 14 23.77 -9.02 25.81
CA LEU A 14 24.49 -8.80 24.54
C LEU A 14 23.81 -7.75 23.66
N ASP A 15 22.48 -7.74 23.62
CA ASP A 15 21.69 -6.80 22.83
C ASP A 15 21.54 -5.41 23.49
N GLY A 16 22.00 -5.26 24.74
CA GLY A 16 21.94 -4.00 25.48
C GLY A 16 20.55 -3.66 26.04
N GLU A 17 19.61 -4.60 26.04
CA GLU A 17 18.22 -4.45 26.48
C GLU A 17 18.04 -4.48 28.01
N MET A 18 19.11 -4.73 28.76
CA MET A 18 19.10 -4.66 30.23
C MET A 18 19.21 -3.22 30.73
N ASN A 19 18.43 -2.90 31.77
CA ASN A 19 18.62 -1.66 32.52
C ASN A 19 19.89 -1.74 33.40
N ASP A 20 20.34 -0.59 33.94
CA ASP A 20 21.62 -0.51 34.67
C ASP A 20 21.68 -1.42 35.90
N THR A 21 20.56 -1.62 36.60
CA THR A 21 20.50 -2.48 37.79
C THR A 21 20.56 -3.97 37.45
N GLU A 22 19.91 -4.37 36.36
CA GLU A 22 19.95 -5.73 35.82
C GLU A 22 21.34 -6.05 35.28
N ARG A 23 21.93 -5.11 34.54
CA ARG A 23 23.28 -5.22 33.98
C ARG A 23 24.33 -5.41 35.08
N ALA A 24 24.31 -4.58 36.13
CA ALA A 24 25.25 -4.72 37.24
C ALA A 24 25.12 -6.07 37.96
N SER A 25 23.88 -6.57 38.10
CA SER A 25 23.61 -7.88 38.71
C SER A 25 24.07 -9.04 37.82
N PHE A 26 23.95 -8.92 36.50
CA PHE A 26 24.43 -9.90 35.54
C PHE A 26 25.97 -9.89 35.44
N GLU A 27 26.61 -8.72 35.46
CA GLU A 27 28.07 -8.60 35.45
C GLU A 27 28.71 -9.15 36.72
N ALA A 28 28.07 -8.97 37.88
CA ALA A 28 28.49 -9.63 39.11
C ALA A 28 28.44 -11.17 38.98
N ARG A 29 27.43 -11.71 38.28
CA ARG A 29 27.34 -13.16 37.98
C ARG A 29 28.44 -13.61 37.02
N LEU A 30 28.71 -12.87 35.94
CA LEU A 30 29.81 -13.15 35.01
C LEU A 30 31.17 -13.22 35.73
N ASN A 31 31.40 -12.34 36.71
CA ASN A 31 32.64 -12.37 37.49
C ASN A 31 32.74 -13.57 38.44
N SER A 32 31.60 -14.13 38.86
CA SER A 32 31.54 -15.27 39.78
C SER A 32 31.49 -16.63 39.08
N ASP A 33 31.07 -16.67 37.81
CA ASP A 33 30.92 -17.90 37.03
C ASP A 33 31.82 -17.89 35.78
N PRO A 34 32.97 -18.58 35.82
CA PRO A 34 33.88 -18.67 34.69
C PRO A 34 33.29 -19.35 33.45
N MET A 35 32.29 -20.23 33.60
CA MET A 35 31.66 -20.92 32.47
C MET A 35 30.75 -19.95 31.71
N LEU A 36 29.93 -19.19 32.43
CA LEU A 36 29.08 -18.15 31.84
C LEU A 36 29.93 -17.02 31.20
N ALA A 37 31.05 -16.65 31.83
CA ALA A 37 31.98 -15.66 31.27
C ALA A 37 32.57 -16.12 29.93
N LYS A 38 32.93 -17.41 29.84
CA LYS A 38 33.46 -18.00 28.60
C LYS A 38 32.41 -18.02 27.50
N GLU A 39 31.18 -18.42 27.82
CA GLU A 39 30.07 -18.41 26.86
C GLU A 39 29.76 -17.00 26.33
N ALA A 40 29.75 -16.01 27.22
CA ALA A 40 29.60 -14.61 26.85
C ALA A 40 30.72 -14.10 25.93
N GLU A 41 31.97 -14.53 26.16
CA GLU A 41 33.11 -14.22 25.30
C GLU A 41 32.99 -14.88 23.92
N GLU A 42 32.59 -16.15 23.87
CA GLU A 42 32.36 -16.90 22.63
C GLU A 42 31.27 -16.23 21.75
N LEU A 43 30.14 -15.82 22.35
CA LEU A 43 29.07 -15.12 21.64
C LEU A 43 29.47 -13.72 21.15
N ARG A 44 30.27 -12.99 21.94
CA ARG A 44 30.84 -11.71 21.50
C ARG A 44 31.82 -11.89 20.34
N ALA A 45 32.67 -12.90 20.40
CA ALA A 45 33.59 -13.24 19.32
C ALA A 45 32.83 -13.63 18.04
N LEU A 46 31.73 -14.40 18.18
CA LEU A 46 30.85 -14.73 17.07
C LEU A 46 30.19 -13.48 16.47
N SER A 47 29.62 -12.60 17.30
CA SER A 47 29.01 -11.34 16.85
C SER A 47 30.02 -10.44 16.12
N ALA A 48 31.22 -10.29 16.67
CA ALA A 48 32.31 -9.57 16.02
C ALA A 48 32.72 -10.23 14.70
N GLY A 49 32.75 -11.56 14.64
CA GLY A 49 32.98 -12.33 13.42
C GLY A 49 31.91 -12.08 12.35
N ILE A 50 30.63 -12.08 12.72
CA ILE A 50 29.52 -11.78 11.81
C ILE A 50 29.62 -10.34 11.31
N GLN A 51 29.82 -9.37 12.20
CA GLN A 51 29.97 -7.96 11.83
C GLN A 51 31.17 -7.72 10.90
N ALA A 52 32.27 -8.45 11.08
CA ALA A 52 33.44 -8.34 10.21
C ALA A 52 33.20 -8.87 8.78
N HIS A 53 32.26 -9.82 8.62
CA HIS A 53 31.95 -10.44 7.32
C HIS A 53 30.64 -9.94 6.71
N LEU A 54 29.81 -9.24 7.47
CA LEU A 54 28.61 -8.60 6.96
C LEU A 54 29.03 -7.28 6.30
N PRO A 55 28.80 -7.11 5.00
CA PRO A 55 29.03 -5.81 4.37
C PRO A 55 28.12 -4.78 5.05
N VAL A 56 28.74 -3.74 5.63
CA VAL A 56 28.07 -2.64 6.36
C VAL A 56 27.01 -1.94 5.50
N GLU A 57 27.12 -2.05 4.18
CA GLU A 57 26.17 -1.53 3.22
C GLU A 57 25.89 -2.58 2.13
N LEU A 58 24.91 -3.44 2.37
CA LEU A 58 24.22 -4.14 1.30
C LEU A 58 23.32 -3.12 0.61
N LYS A 59 23.70 -2.66 -0.59
CA LYS A 59 22.72 -2.05 -1.49
C LYS A 59 21.63 -3.09 -1.72
N VAL A 60 20.43 -2.85 -1.19
CA VAL A 60 19.26 -3.70 -1.42
C VAL A 60 19.15 -3.89 -2.94
N PRO A 61 19.23 -5.12 -3.46
CA PRO A 61 19.04 -5.36 -4.87
C PRO A 61 17.67 -4.82 -5.27
N HIS A 62 17.63 -3.96 -6.29
CA HIS A 62 16.40 -3.33 -6.77
C HIS A 62 15.68 -2.48 -5.71
N ALA A 63 16.43 -1.64 -4.97
CA ALA A 63 15.85 -0.64 -4.07
C ALA A 63 14.74 0.20 -4.75
N ASP A 64 14.90 0.51 -6.04
CA ASP A 64 13.89 1.23 -6.83
C ASP A 64 12.59 0.43 -7.00
N PHE A 65 12.66 -0.89 -7.15
CA PHE A 65 11.49 -1.77 -7.22
C PHE A 65 10.80 -1.90 -5.85
N PHE A 66 11.59 -2.06 -4.77
CA PHE A 66 11.02 -2.06 -3.43
C PHE A 66 10.29 -0.73 -3.14
N ASN A 67 10.93 0.39 -3.47
CA ASN A 67 10.34 1.71 -3.32
C ASN A 67 9.09 1.89 -4.19
N SER A 68 9.07 1.36 -5.41
CA SER A 68 7.89 1.43 -6.27
C SER A 68 6.72 0.62 -5.69
N GLN A 69 6.96 -0.57 -5.13
CA GLN A 69 5.90 -1.35 -4.47
C GLN A 69 5.33 -0.62 -3.25
N ILE A 70 6.18 0.02 -2.44
CA ILE A 70 5.73 0.84 -1.29
C ILE A 70 4.89 2.02 -1.78
N GLN A 71 5.34 2.75 -2.80
CA GLN A 71 4.60 3.88 -3.37
C GLN A 71 3.25 3.44 -3.96
N VAL A 72 3.22 2.33 -4.69
CA VAL A 72 1.99 1.75 -5.23
C VAL A 72 1.02 1.40 -4.10
N ARG A 73 1.52 0.80 -3.01
CA ARG A 73 0.68 0.45 -1.87
C ARG A 73 0.12 1.66 -1.14
N ILE A 74 0.91 2.72 -0.97
CA ILE A 74 0.47 3.99 -0.38
C ILE A 74 -0.61 4.64 -1.25
N ALA A 75 -0.39 4.74 -2.56
CA ALA A 75 -1.35 5.32 -3.49
C ALA A 75 -2.69 4.55 -3.52
N GLN A 76 -2.65 3.22 -3.39
CA GLN A 76 -3.86 2.40 -3.26
C GLN A 76 -4.64 2.73 -1.98
N MET A 77 -3.96 2.83 -0.83
CA MET A 77 -4.60 3.17 0.44
C MET A 77 -5.22 4.57 0.42
N ASP A 78 -4.53 5.56 -0.17
CA ASP A 78 -5.05 6.92 -0.30
C ASP A 78 -6.31 6.98 -1.19
N LEU A 79 -6.33 6.20 -2.27
CA LEU A 79 -7.50 6.07 -3.14
C LEU A 79 -8.69 5.42 -2.43
N GLU A 80 -8.45 4.35 -1.68
CA GLU A 80 -9.49 3.71 -0.86
C GLU A 80 -10.06 4.68 0.18
N GLU A 81 -9.20 5.45 0.84
CA GLU A 81 -9.61 6.46 1.81
C GLU A 81 -10.41 7.60 1.16
N SER A 82 -10.00 8.06 -0.02
CA SER A 82 -10.70 9.10 -0.78
C SER A 82 -12.10 8.66 -1.24
N ARG A 83 -12.24 7.40 -1.72
CA ARG A 83 -13.54 6.82 -2.08
C ARG A 83 -14.48 6.71 -0.87
N GLN A 84 -13.97 6.25 0.27
CA GLN A 84 -14.75 6.19 1.51
C GLN A 84 -15.24 7.58 1.96
N ARG A 85 -14.42 8.63 1.78
CA ARG A 85 -14.83 10.00 2.08
C ARG A 85 -15.86 10.55 1.08
N GLN A 86 -15.80 10.14 -0.19
CA GLN A 86 -16.70 10.62 -1.23
C GLN A 86 -18.11 10.01 -1.10
N ASP A 87 -18.21 8.71 -0.80
CA ASP A 87 -19.48 8.01 -0.55
C ASP A 87 -20.24 8.56 0.67
N GLY A 88 -19.53 9.14 1.64
CA GLY A 88 -20.13 9.79 2.80
C GLY A 88 -20.78 11.16 2.54
N THR A 89 -20.51 11.82 1.41
CA THR A 89 -20.91 13.23 1.21
C THR A 89 -22.26 13.43 0.51
N ALA A 90 -22.78 12.43 -0.20
CA ALA A 90 -24.11 12.50 -0.82
C ALA A 90 -25.23 12.43 0.24
N SER A 91 -25.07 11.59 1.26
CA SER A 91 -26.09 11.37 2.32
C SER A 91 -26.22 12.53 3.31
N LEU A 92 -25.12 13.25 3.57
CA LEU A 92 -25.11 14.30 4.59
C LEU A 92 -25.83 15.58 4.16
N ARG A 93 -25.86 15.91 2.85
CA ARG A 93 -26.61 17.07 2.34
C ARG A 93 -28.12 16.88 2.45
N ASP A 94 -28.60 15.68 2.15
CA ASP A 94 -30.02 15.35 2.28
C ASP A 94 -30.45 15.23 3.76
N SER A 95 -29.57 14.74 4.63
CA SER A 95 -29.82 14.63 6.07
C SER A 95 -29.86 16.00 6.78
N LEU A 96 -28.96 16.94 6.41
CA LEU A 96 -28.95 18.30 6.97
C LEU A 96 -30.17 19.12 6.54
N LEU A 97 -30.62 19.00 5.28
CA LEU A 97 -31.82 19.69 4.79
C LEU A 97 -33.12 19.10 5.36
N ALA A 98 -33.12 17.80 5.71
CA ALA A 98 -34.24 17.16 6.41
C ALA A 98 -34.33 17.59 7.89
N TRP A 99 -33.18 17.79 8.55
CA TRP A 99 -33.13 18.27 9.94
C TRP A 99 -33.60 19.72 10.08
N LEU A 100 -33.25 20.59 9.13
CA LEU A 100 -33.64 22.01 9.14
C LEU A 100 -35.14 22.26 8.90
N ARG A 101 -35.89 21.24 8.47
CA ARG A 101 -37.33 21.32 8.21
C ARG A 101 -38.21 20.98 9.42
N GLN A 102 -37.62 20.73 10.59
CA GLN A 102 -38.42 20.51 11.78
C GLN A 102 -38.89 21.84 12.43
N PRO A 103 -40.18 21.95 12.80
CA PRO A 103 -40.82 23.22 13.21
C PRO A 103 -40.41 23.78 14.59
N TRP A 104 -39.31 23.33 15.20
CA TRP A 104 -38.89 23.72 16.55
C TRP A 104 -37.61 24.57 16.63
N PHE A 105 -36.98 24.94 15.50
CA PHE A 105 -35.77 25.79 15.47
C PHE A 105 -36.07 27.30 15.36
N THR A 106 -36.98 27.82 16.18
CA THR A 106 -37.18 29.28 16.34
C THR A 106 -36.20 29.93 17.32
N ALA A 107 -35.11 29.26 17.72
CA ALA A 107 -34.20 29.78 18.74
C ALA A 107 -32.71 29.48 18.48
N ALA A 108 -32.15 29.92 17.35
CA ALA A 108 -30.68 29.95 17.19
C ALA A 108 -30.20 30.91 16.08
N GLY A 109 -30.81 32.10 15.97
CA GLY A 109 -30.60 33.06 14.88
C GLY A 109 -29.31 33.90 14.91
N ALA A 110 -28.16 33.43 15.41
CA ALA A 110 -26.98 34.31 15.54
C ALA A 110 -25.62 33.77 15.01
N VAL A 111 -25.48 32.48 14.72
CA VAL A 111 -24.14 31.88 14.40
C VAL A 111 -23.92 31.66 12.90
N ALA A 112 -24.98 31.68 12.09
CA ALA A 112 -24.93 31.26 10.68
C ALA A 112 -24.14 32.19 9.73
N LEU A 113 -23.94 33.46 10.08
CA LEU A 113 -23.29 34.43 9.18
C LEU A 113 -21.75 34.39 9.22
N ALA A 114 -21.14 33.84 10.28
CA ALA A 114 -19.67 33.78 10.40
C ALA A 114 -19.04 32.63 9.61
N VAL A 115 -19.76 31.54 9.37
CA VAL A 115 -19.22 30.32 8.73
C VAL A 115 -19.16 30.44 7.20
N LEU A 116 -20.06 31.24 6.59
CA LEU A 116 -20.11 31.41 5.14
C LEU A 116 -18.89 32.16 4.57
N GLY A 117 -18.25 33.04 5.34
CA GLY A 117 -17.08 33.80 4.90
C GLY A 117 -15.78 33.00 4.81
N PHE A 118 -15.66 31.89 5.54
CA PHE A 118 -14.41 31.12 5.63
C PHE A 118 -14.25 30.07 4.51
N ILE A 119 -15.35 29.71 3.85
CA ILE A 119 -15.36 28.66 2.81
C ILE A 119 -14.86 29.20 1.46
N TRP A 120 -14.95 30.51 1.21
CA TRP A 120 -14.55 31.14 -0.06
C TRP A 120 -13.03 31.31 -0.23
N MET A 121 -12.21 30.98 0.79
CA MET A 121 -10.76 31.25 0.81
C MET A 121 -9.86 30.00 0.81
N ARG A 122 -10.39 28.79 0.55
CA ARG A 122 -9.53 27.60 0.46
C ARG A 122 -8.94 27.43 -0.95
N PRO A 123 -7.62 27.25 -1.09
CA PRO A 123 -6.97 27.02 -2.38
C PRO A 123 -7.37 25.68 -2.99
N GLN A 124 -7.46 25.68 -4.31
CA GLN A 124 -7.93 24.60 -5.18
C GLN A 124 -6.97 23.40 -5.11
N THR A 125 -7.32 22.39 -4.32
CA THR A 125 -6.69 21.06 -4.33
C THR A 125 -7.03 20.34 -5.63
N GLN A 126 -6.02 19.67 -6.20
CA GLN A 126 -6.06 18.91 -7.46
C GLN A 126 -7.32 18.04 -7.60
N ASP A 127 -7.85 17.99 -8.82
CA ASP A 127 -9.14 17.37 -9.15
C ASP A 127 -9.11 15.84 -8.89
N PRO A 128 -10.08 15.29 -8.14
CA PRO A 128 -10.15 13.86 -7.80
C PRO A 128 -10.49 12.92 -8.98
N GLY A 129 -10.50 13.40 -10.22
CA GLY A 129 -10.93 12.65 -11.42
C GLY A 129 -9.82 11.97 -12.22
N HIS A 130 -8.53 12.26 -11.97
CA HIS A 130 -7.45 11.76 -12.81
C HIS A 130 -7.07 10.31 -12.51
N SER A 131 -7.13 9.43 -13.52
CA SER A 131 -6.70 8.04 -13.39
C SER A 131 -5.18 7.93 -13.39
N LEU A 132 -4.60 7.45 -12.28
CA LEU A 132 -3.16 7.24 -12.12
C LEU A 132 -2.78 5.81 -12.50
N ILE A 133 -1.87 5.67 -13.47
CA ILE A 133 -1.34 4.35 -13.87
C ILE A 133 -0.17 4.00 -12.96
N LEU A 134 -0.36 2.98 -12.12
CA LEU A 134 0.58 2.55 -11.08
C LEU A 134 1.73 1.68 -11.62
N SER A 135 1.47 0.90 -12.68
CA SER A 135 2.45 0.05 -13.34
C SER A 135 1.99 -0.33 -14.74
N SER A 136 2.92 -0.44 -15.69
CA SER A 136 2.68 -1.00 -17.03
C SER A 136 3.57 -2.23 -17.24
N TYR A 137 3.06 -3.23 -17.95
CA TYR A 137 3.78 -4.46 -18.28
C TYR A 137 3.59 -4.80 -19.76
N THR A 138 4.69 -4.99 -20.48
CA THR A 138 4.72 -5.42 -21.87
C THR A 138 5.48 -6.75 -21.97
N PRO A 139 4.82 -7.87 -22.35
CA PRO A 139 5.45 -9.19 -22.36
C PRO A 139 6.45 -9.39 -23.50
N SER A 140 6.45 -8.51 -24.50
CA SER A 140 7.31 -8.60 -25.69
C SER A 140 8.47 -7.63 -25.61
N LEU A 141 9.70 -8.12 -25.78
CA LEU A 141 10.96 -7.34 -25.66
C LEU A 141 11.11 -6.19 -26.68
N GLY A 142 10.19 -6.05 -27.64
CA GLY A 142 10.17 -4.98 -28.63
C GLY A 142 9.00 -4.00 -28.50
N VAL A 143 8.16 -4.13 -27.46
CA VAL A 143 6.98 -3.28 -27.25
C VAL A 143 7.22 -2.33 -26.08
N GLU A 144 7.12 -1.04 -26.34
CA GLU A 144 7.21 0.02 -25.32
C GLU A 144 5.82 0.57 -25.01
N ALA A 145 5.52 0.75 -23.73
CA ALA A 145 4.26 1.33 -23.28
C ALA A 145 4.53 2.68 -22.60
N SER A 146 3.96 3.75 -23.13
CA SER A 146 4.04 5.09 -22.54
C SER A 146 2.65 5.63 -22.21
N THR A 147 2.57 6.53 -21.24
CA THR A 147 1.31 7.09 -20.76
C THR A 147 1.39 8.60 -20.68
N TYR A 148 0.32 9.26 -21.09
CA TYR A 148 0.19 10.70 -20.91
C TYR A 148 -1.28 11.07 -20.72
N HIS A 149 -1.52 12.26 -20.16
CA HIS A 149 -2.86 12.81 -20.04
C HIS A 149 -3.15 13.74 -21.22
N ASP A 150 -4.24 13.49 -21.93
CA ASP A 150 -4.77 14.38 -22.96
C ASP A 150 -5.83 15.27 -22.31
N ASN A 151 -5.52 16.57 -22.19
CA ASN A 151 -6.41 17.53 -21.54
C ASN A 151 -7.61 17.89 -22.40
N ASP A 152 -7.50 17.78 -23.73
CA ASP A 152 -8.60 18.12 -24.65
C ASP A 152 -9.64 17.00 -24.66
N ALA A 153 -9.17 15.74 -24.54
CA ALA A 153 -10.02 14.56 -24.42
C ALA A 153 -10.45 14.25 -22.97
N ASP A 154 -9.87 14.94 -21.98
CA ASP A 154 -10.00 14.64 -20.55
C ASP A 154 -9.80 13.15 -20.24
N ALA A 155 -8.73 12.58 -20.81
CA ALA A 155 -8.48 11.14 -20.78
C ALA A 155 -7.00 10.81 -20.58
N THR A 156 -6.75 9.72 -19.85
CA THR A 156 -5.42 9.11 -19.79
C THR A 156 -5.22 8.22 -21.02
N VAL A 157 -4.23 8.55 -21.84
CA VAL A 157 -3.86 7.81 -23.05
C VAL A 157 -2.72 6.85 -22.73
N LEU A 158 -2.87 5.59 -23.14
CA LEU A 158 -1.82 4.57 -23.14
C LEU A 158 -1.38 4.36 -24.58
N MET A 159 -0.13 4.71 -24.89
CA MET A 159 0.49 4.49 -26.20
C MET A 159 1.34 3.22 -26.15
N LEU A 160 1.19 2.37 -27.16
CA LEU A 160 1.97 1.13 -27.30
C LEU A 160 2.75 1.20 -28.62
N ASP A 161 4.06 1.31 -28.52
CA ASP A 161 4.98 1.36 -29.66
C ASP A 161 5.59 -0.03 -29.90
N GLY A 162 5.77 -0.41 -31.18
CA GLY A 162 6.39 -1.68 -31.55
C GLY A 162 5.45 -2.89 -31.62
N LEU A 163 4.13 -2.67 -31.59
CA LEU A 163 3.15 -3.70 -31.95
C LEU A 163 3.01 -3.83 -33.47
N ASP A 164 2.76 -5.05 -33.94
CA ASP A 164 2.38 -5.29 -35.33
C ASP A 164 1.06 -4.58 -35.66
N GLU A 165 0.92 -4.17 -36.93
CA GLU A 165 -0.29 -3.51 -37.40
C GLU A 165 -1.52 -4.41 -37.18
N VAL A 166 -2.54 -3.85 -36.52
CA VAL A 166 -3.82 -4.55 -36.32
C VAL A 166 -4.56 -4.60 -37.67
N PRO A 167 -4.88 -5.79 -38.21
CA PRO A 167 -5.57 -5.90 -39.50
C PRO A 167 -6.91 -5.16 -39.51
N ALA A 168 -7.24 -4.50 -40.61
CA ALA A 168 -8.45 -3.69 -40.73
C ALA A 168 -9.76 -4.50 -40.59
N ASP A 169 -9.71 -5.81 -40.81
CA ASP A 169 -10.82 -6.74 -40.63
C ASP A 169 -10.91 -7.31 -39.19
N HIS A 170 -9.97 -6.95 -38.30
CA HIS A 170 -9.97 -7.39 -36.92
C HIS A 170 -11.00 -6.62 -36.09
N LYS A 171 -12.01 -7.33 -35.57
CA LYS A 171 -13.03 -6.73 -34.70
C LYS A 171 -12.49 -6.54 -33.29
N ILE A 172 -12.14 -5.30 -32.93
CA ILE A 172 -11.82 -4.92 -31.56
C ILE A 172 -13.12 -4.81 -30.76
N SER A 173 -13.22 -5.57 -29.68
CA SER A 173 -14.35 -5.50 -28.75
C SER A 173 -13.84 -5.09 -27.37
N GLY A 174 -14.34 -3.97 -26.85
CA GLY A 174 -14.00 -3.51 -25.51
C GLY A 174 -14.72 -4.32 -24.44
N ILE A 175 -14.10 -4.43 -23.26
CA ILE A 175 -14.72 -5.00 -22.06
C ILE A 175 -15.11 -3.83 -21.14
N SER A 176 -16.40 -3.69 -20.86
CA SER A 176 -16.90 -2.69 -19.90
C SER A 176 -16.81 -3.22 -18.48
N VAL A 177 -15.82 -2.75 -17.73
CA VAL A 177 -15.64 -3.10 -16.33
C VAL A 177 -16.40 -2.11 -15.45
N HIS A 178 -17.27 -2.62 -14.57
CA HIS A 178 -18.06 -1.79 -13.66
C HIS A 178 -17.50 -1.79 -12.24
N ARG A 179 -16.89 -2.91 -11.83
CA ARG A 179 -16.28 -3.06 -10.51
C ARG A 179 -15.02 -3.91 -10.61
N SER A 180 -14.05 -3.62 -9.77
CA SER A 180 -12.88 -4.46 -9.55
C SER A 180 -12.76 -4.77 -8.06
N GLU A 181 -12.46 -6.02 -7.72
CA GLU A 181 -12.14 -6.43 -6.35
C GLU A 181 -10.72 -6.99 -6.33
N THR A 182 -9.92 -6.59 -5.34
CA THR A 182 -8.55 -7.08 -5.17
C THR A 182 -8.49 -7.91 -3.90
N GLU A 183 -8.04 -9.15 -4.03
CA GLU A 183 -7.82 -10.08 -2.94
C GLU A 183 -6.31 -10.12 -2.63
N PRO A 184 -5.84 -9.36 -1.62
CA PRO A 184 -4.41 -9.23 -1.36
C PRO A 184 -3.76 -10.53 -0.90
N GLU A 185 -4.52 -11.43 -0.27
CA GLU A 185 -4.04 -12.72 0.24
C GLU A 185 -3.55 -13.66 -0.88
N ILE A 186 -4.15 -13.54 -2.07
CA ILE A 186 -3.82 -14.38 -3.24
C ILE A 186 -3.28 -13.56 -4.42
N ALA A 187 -2.94 -12.29 -4.19
CA ALA A 187 -2.45 -11.35 -5.21
C ALA A 187 -3.30 -11.36 -6.50
N ALA A 188 -4.62 -11.45 -6.36
CA ALA A 188 -5.57 -11.54 -7.47
C ALA A 188 -6.45 -10.30 -7.55
N THR A 189 -6.78 -9.88 -8.77
CA THR A 189 -7.77 -8.84 -9.06
C THR A 189 -8.83 -9.40 -9.98
N THR A 190 -10.09 -9.37 -9.53
CA THR A 190 -11.25 -9.80 -10.30
C THR A 190 -12.02 -8.59 -10.82
N LEU A 191 -12.28 -8.55 -12.13
CA LEU A 191 -13.08 -7.52 -12.80
C LEU A 191 -14.49 -8.05 -13.02
N PHE A 192 -15.50 -7.21 -12.77
CA PHE A 192 -16.92 -7.56 -12.84
C PHE A 192 -17.68 -6.66 -13.82
N ASP A 193 -18.71 -7.21 -14.43
CA ASP A 193 -19.66 -6.48 -15.27
C ASP A 193 -20.74 -5.75 -14.44
N ALA A 194 -21.66 -5.07 -15.14
CA ALA A 194 -22.76 -4.35 -14.51
C ALA A 194 -23.70 -5.23 -13.67
N THR A 195 -23.78 -6.52 -14.00
CA THR A 195 -24.64 -7.51 -13.32
C THR A 195 -23.94 -8.14 -12.12
N GLY A 196 -22.64 -7.85 -11.92
CA GLY A 196 -21.81 -8.45 -10.89
C GLY A 196 -21.23 -9.81 -11.30
N ALA A 197 -21.26 -10.17 -12.58
CA ALA A 197 -20.62 -11.39 -13.07
C ALA A 197 -19.12 -11.15 -13.33
N PRO A 198 -18.23 -12.09 -12.95
CA PRO A 198 -16.80 -11.94 -13.16
C PRO A 198 -16.44 -12.02 -14.66
N LEU A 199 -15.78 -10.99 -15.16
CA LEU A 199 -15.32 -10.83 -16.54
C LEU A 199 -13.91 -11.39 -16.74
N LEU A 200 -12.99 -11.04 -15.84
CA LEU A 200 -11.58 -11.38 -15.95
C LEU A 200 -10.95 -11.48 -14.55
N VAL A 201 -10.14 -12.50 -14.34
CA VAL A 201 -9.31 -12.62 -13.14
C VAL A 201 -7.85 -12.46 -13.56
N ILE A 202 -7.17 -11.52 -12.93
CA ILE A 202 -5.76 -11.21 -13.13
C ILE A 202 -5.02 -11.65 -11.87
N THR A 203 -4.08 -12.57 -12.00
CA THR A 203 -3.15 -12.97 -10.92
C THR A 203 -1.73 -12.56 -11.28
N ARG A 204 -0.76 -12.76 -10.38
CA ARG A 204 0.66 -12.54 -10.65
C ARG A 204 1.46 -13.82 -10.43
N ASP A 205 2.48 -14.04 -11.25
CA ASP A 205 3.47 -15.11 -11.03
C ASP A 205 4.52 -14.71 -9.97
N ASP A 206 5.45 -15.61 -9.67
CA ASP A 206 6.53 -15.37 -8.70
C ASP A 206 7.48 -14.22 -9.11
N ALA A 207 7.49 -13.86 -10.40
CA ALA A 207 8.24 -12.71 -10.95
C ALA A 207 7.39 -11.43 -10.99
N GLY A 208 6.13 -11.48 -10.56
CA GLY A 208 5.20 -10.35 -10.55
C GLY A 208 4.52 -10.07 -11.89
N HIS A 209 4.68 -10.93 -12.89
CA HIS A 209 4.06 -10.77 -14.20
C HIS A 209 2.56 -11.13 -14.14
N PRO A 210 1.69 -10.37 -14.83
CA PRO A 210 0.26 -10.66 -14.85
C PRO A 210 -0.03 -11.96 -15.60
N LEU A 211 -0.79 -12.85 -14.96
CA LEU A 211 -1.39 -14.03 -15.55
C LEU A 211 -2.90 -13.80 -15.69
N PHE A 212 -3.42 -14.05 -16.88
CA PHE A 212 -4.84 -13.87 -17.18
C PHE A 212 -5.54 -15.22 -17.16
N MET A 213 -6.52 -15.38 -16.28
CA MET A 213 -7.39 -16.55 -16.29
C MET A 213 -8.68 -16.20 -17.03
N PRO A 214 -8.95 -16.75 -18.22
CA PRO A 214 -10.23 -16.55 -18.88
C PRO A 214 -11.31 -17.23 -18.05
N ASN A 215 -12.36 -16.48 -17.69
CA ASN A 215 -13.53 -17.06 -17.06
C ASN A 215 -14.32 -17.82 -18.14
N TYR A 216 -14.16 -19.15 -18.22
CA TYR A 216 -15.06 -19.96 -19.02
C TYR A 216 -16.45 -19.92 -18.36
N PRO A 217 -17.51 -19.45 -19.06
CA PRO A 217 -18.85 -19.64 -18.56
C PRO A 217 -19.07 -21.15 -18.40
N ARG A 218 -19.32 -21.60 -17.17
CA ARG A 218 -19.80 -22.95 -16.92
C ARG A 218 -21.17 -23.07 -17.58
N GLY A 219 -21.19 -23.61 -18.80
CA GLY A 219 -22.37 -24.20 -19.42
C GLY A 219 -22.65 -25.58 -18.85
#